data_AF-A0A7S3IMZ9-F1
#
_entry.id   AF-A0A7S3IMZ9-F1
#
_cell.length_a   1.000
_cell.length_b   1.000
_cell.length_c   1.000
_cell.angle_alpha   90.00
_cell.angle_beta   90.00
_cell.angle_gamma   90.00
#
_symmetry.space_group_name_H-M   'P 1'
#
loop_
_entity.id
_entity.type
_entity.pdbx_description
1 polymer ?
#
loop_
_entity_poly.entity_id
_entity_poly.type
_entity_poly.pdbx_seq_one_letter_code
_entity_poly.pdbx_strand_id
1 'polypeptide(L)'
;PGYNCLFFFLTIDMGNCGSNDGVSDAHKKVSSYKSAEELTDFDKFFPAGTTSSLSKNLTKEIWEEYKDQKDDEGVSFKICCFSGIKNLDSGIGLYAGSHSSYTKFNKLFDKVIQDYHKHSPSDKHVSDMNADGLENADFSEEDSAMVNSTRIRVGRNLAGYPLGPGVTKEQRLEIMDKVVQACNTFEGDLKGKFYPLEGMSKEDQKQLIDDHFLFKQVQSIYF
;
A
#
# COMPACT_ATOMS: atom_id res chain seq x y z
N PRO A 1 9.97 -0.93 -16.10
CA PRO A 1 10.29 -0.51 -14.71
C PRO A 1 9.01 -0.56 -13.87
N GLY A 2 8.74 -1.73 -13.30
CA GLY A 2 7.46 -2.05 -12.67
C GLY A 2 7.31 -1.38 -11.31
N TYR A 3 6.18 -0.68 -11.12
CA TYR A 3 5.76 -0.18 -9.83
C TYR A 3 5.34 -1.35 -8.94
N ASN A 4 6.14 -1.62 -7.90
CA ASN A 4 5.93 -2.71 -6.95
C ASN A 4 5.43 -2.16 -5.62
N CYS A 5 4.16 -2.36 -5.30
CA CYS A 5 3.62 -2.29 -3.94
C CYS A 5 2.56 -3.38 -3.66
N LEU A 6 2.97 -4.48 -3.00
CA LEU A 6 2.18 -5.26 -2.03
C LEU A 6 2.90 -5.07 -0.69
N PHE A 7 2.15 -4.90 0.38
CA PHE A 7 2.74 -4.79 1.71
C PHE A 7 2.98 -6.18 2.29
N PHE A 8 4.23 -6.62 2.26
CA PHE A 8 4.70 -7.69 3.14
C PHE A 8 5.51 -7.04 4.27
N PHE A 9 5.13 -7.29 5.51
CA PHE A 9 5.90 -6.88 6.68
C PHE A 9 6.82 -8.04 7.05
N LEU A 10 8.12 -7.91 6.77
CA LEU A 10 9.14 -8.67 7.48
C LEU A 10 9.55 -7.82 8.67
N THR A 11 9.13 -8.22 9.87
CA THR A 11 9.59 -7.61 11.12
C THR A 11 10.71 -8.50 11.65
N ILE A 12 11.92 -7.94 11.75
CA ILE A 12 13.03 -8.54 12.49
C ILE A 12 12.79 -8.18 13.96
N ASP A 13 12.97 -9.16 14.86
CA ASP A 13 12.72 -9.03 16.29
C ASP A 13 13.34 -7.75 16.85
N MET A 14 12.49 -6.83 17.28
CA MET A 14 12.87 -5.55 17.85
C MET A 14 12.37 -5.57 19.28
N GLY A 15 13.29 -5.69 20.23
CA GLY A 15 12.98 -5.71 21.66
C GLY A 15 12.01 -4.60 22.07
N ASN A 16 11.19 -4.90 23.09
CA ASN A 16 10.08 -4.08 23.63
C ASN A 16 10.22 -2.56 23.42
N CYS A 17 9.74 -2.08 22.28
CA CYS A 17 9.54 -0.66 22.04
C CYS A 17 8.06 -0.35 22.27
N GLY A 18 7.71 0.01 23.49
CA GLY A 18 6.35 0.39 23.85
C GLY A 18 5.97 1.75 23.26
N SER A 19 5.40 1.77 22.04
CA SER A 19 4.62 2.90 21.58
C SER A 19 3.14 2.68 21.93
N ASN A 20 2.65 3.47 22.89
CA ASN A 20 1.21 3.60 23.16
C ASN A 20 0.58 4.42 22.03
N ASP A 21 0.42 3.81 20.85
CA ASP A 21 -0.37 4.40 19.77
C ASP A 21 -1.85 4.16 20.06
N GLY A 22 -2.38 4.96 20.98
CA GLY A 22 -3.80 5.21 21.09
C GLY A 22 -4.28 5.86 19.80
N VAL A 23 -4.69 5.03 18.82
CA VAL A 23 -5.35 5.49 17.60
C VAL A 23 -6.70 6.06 18.01
N SER A 24 -6.78 7.38 18.10
CA SER A 24 -8.06 8.09 18.18
C SER A 24 -8.80 7.90 16.85
N ASP A 25 -10.07 7.53 16.92
CA ASP A 25 -10.96 7.48 15.77
C ASP A 25 -11.22 8.91 15.28
N ALA A 26 -10.35 9.41 14.40
CA ALA A 26 -10.62 10.61 13.64
C ALA A 26 -11.92 10.40 12.84
N HIS A 27 -12.84 11.36 12.90
CA HIS A 27 -14.08 11.34 12.12
C HIS A 27 -13.76 11.19 10.62
N LYS A 28 -13.85 9.97 10.10
CA LYS A 28 -13.59 9.67 8.69
C LYS A 28 -14.62 10.37 7.82
N LYS A 29 -14.15 11.15 6.84
CA LYS A 29 -15.03 11.75 5.82
C LYS A 29 -15.26 10.74 4.72
N VAL A 30 -16.34 9.97 4.80
CA VAL A 30 -16.68 8.92 3.83
C VAL A 30 -17.89 9.35 3.00
N SER A 31 -17.85 9.15 1.69
CA SER A 31 -18.99 9.37 0.81
C SER A 31 -19.98 8.19 0.85
N SER A 32 -21.12 8.33 0.18
CA SER A 32 -22.18 7.31 0.19
C SER A 32 -21.94 6.14 -0.77
N TYR A 33 -20.92 6.21 -1.64
CA TYR A 33 -20.69 5.19 -2.66
C TYR A 33 -20.29 3.84 -2.05
N LYS A 34 -20.95 2.78 -2.51
CA LYS A 34 -20.74 1.42 -2.03
C LYS A 34 -19.78 0.63 -2.90
N SER A 35 -19.77 0.90 -4.21
CA SER A 35 -18.88 0.25 -5.17
C SER A 35 -18.40 1.22 -6.27
N ALA A 36 -17.40 0.78 -7.03
CA ALA A 36 -16.83 1.57 -8.13
C ALA A 36 -17.81 1.76 -9.29
N GLU A 37 -18.77 0.86 -9.47
CA GLU A 37 -19.76 0.90 -10.55
C GLU A 37 -20.74 2.07 -10.37
N GLU A 38 -21.00 2.48 -9.13
CA GLU A 38 -21.87 3.62 -8.80
C GLU A 38 -21.23 4.97 -9.20
N LEU A 39 -19.93 4.98 -9.55
CA LEU A 39 -19.25 6.18 -10.01
C LEU A 39 -19.68 6.51 -11.44
N THR A 40 -20.70 7.37 -11.56
CA THR A 40 -21.23 7.81 -12.86
C THR A 40 -21.21 9.33 -13.05
N ASP A 41 -21.37 10.09 -11.96
CA ASP A 41 -21.54 11.55 -12.00
C ASP A 41 -20.30 12.26 -11.44
N PHE A 42 -19.41 12.67 -12.34
CA PHE A 42 -18.12 13.30 -12.01
C PHE A 42 -18.28 14.50 -11.07
N ASP A 43 -19.34 15.30 -11.27
CA ASP A 43 -19.55 16.55 -10.55
C ASP A 43 -19.91 16.30 -9.06
N LYS A 44 -20.16 15.04 -8.67
CA LYS A 44 -20.48 14.61 -7.29
C LYS A 44 -19.34 13.88 -6.57
N PHE A 45 -18.21 13.61 -7.21
CA PHE A 45 -17.15 12.79 -6.62
C PHE A 45 -16.44 13.49 -5.46
N PHE A 46 -16.21 14.80 -5.57
CA PHE A 46 -15.38 15.54 -4.62
C PHE A 46 -16.13 16.77 -4.10
N PRO A 47 -16.66 16.72 -2.86
CA PRO A 47 -17.20 17.88 -2.19
C PRO A 47 -16.14 18.99 -2.03
N ALA A 48 -16.59 20.24 -1.90
CA ALA A 48 -15.71 21.37 -1.65
C ALA A 48 -14.81 21.13 -0.43
N GLY A 49 -13.52 21.40 -0.58
CA GLY A 49 -12.51 21.17 0.47
C GLY A 49 -11.86 19.78 0.45
N THR A 50 -12.17 18.92 -0.53
CA THR A 50 -11.41 17.67 -0.76
C THR A 50 -10.01 17.98 -1.31
N THR A 51 -8.96 17.48 -0.67
CA THR A 51 -7.56 17.88 -0.95
C THR A 51 -6.65 16.76 -1.45
N SER A 52 -7.19 15.56 -1.67
CA SER A 52 -6.45 14.40 -2.16
C SER A 52 -5.72 14.69 -3.49
N SER A 53 -4.58 14.03 -3.75
CA SER A 53 -3.93 14.14 -5.06
C SER A 53 -4.83 13.64 -6.20
N LEU A 54 -5.71 12.65 -5.97
CA LEU A 54 -6.72 12.25 -6.94
C LEU A 54 -7.65 13.41 -7.29
N SER A 55 -8.27 14.06 -6.30
CA SER A 55 -9.24 15.14 -6.54
C SER A 55 -8.63 16.37 -7.22
N LYS A 56 -7.32 16.61 -7.03
CA LYS A 56 -6.59 17.69 -7.72
C LYS A 56 -6.29 17.38 -9.18
N ASN A 57 -6.09 16.11 -9.53
CA ASN A 57 -5.55 15.70 -10.83
C ASN A 57 -6.56 15.01 -11.74
N LEU A 58 -7.62 14.41 -11.20
CA LEU A 58 -8.69 13.78 -11.98
C LEU A 58 -9.60 14.87 -12.54
N THR A 59 -9.39 15.22 -13.81
CA THR A 59 -10.24 16.17 -14.54
C THR A 59 -11.40 15.46 -15.23
N LYS A 60 -12.41 16.23 -15.64
CA LYS A 60 -13.58 15.70 -16.35
C LYS A 60 -13.18 15.06 -17.69
N GLU A 61 -12.19 15.64 -18.37
CA GLU A 61 -11.65 15.13 -19.64
C GLU A 61 -10.99 13.76 -19.44
N ILE A 62 -10.14 13.61 -18.42
CA ILE A 62 -9.49 12.33 -18.09
C ILE A 62 -10.53 11.29 -17.70
N TRP A 63 -11.53 11.69 -16.91
CA TRP A 63 -12.62 10.81 -16.50
C TRP A 63 -13.39 10.29 -17.70
N GLU A 64 -13.86 11.16 -18.59
CA GLU A 64 -14.62 10.76 -19.78
C GLU A 64 -13.82 9.87 -20.72
N GLU A 65 -12.49 10.04 -20.79
CA GLU A 65 -11.61 9.19 -21.58
C GLU A 65 -11.53 7.75 -21.03
N TYR A 66 -11.41 7.58 -19.71
CA TYR A 66 -11.06 6.29 -19.10
C TYR A 66 -12.17 5.59 -18.32
N LYS A 67 -13.28 6.26 -17.96
CA LYS A 67 -14.31 5.71 -17.04
C LYS A 67 -14.86 4.33 -17.43
N ASP A 68 -14.92 4.02 -18.72
CA ASP A 68 -15.45 2.75 -19.24
C ASP A 68 -14.33 1.79 -19.71
N GLN A 69 -13.07 2.15 -19.47
CA GLN A 69 -11.90 1.35 -19.83
C GLN A 69 -11.44 0.44 -18.71
N LYS A 70 -10.72 -0.61 -19.10
CA LYS A 70 -10.04 -1.57 -18.23
C LYS A 70 -8.57 -1.67 -18.63
N ASP A 71 -7.75 -2.03 -17.65
CA ASP A 71 -6.36 -2.40 -17.91
C ASP A 71 -6.25 -3.83 -18.45
N ASP A 72 -5.03 -4.30 -18.71
CA ASP A 72 -4.79 -5.59 -19.39
C ASP A 72 -5.21 -6.79 -18.52
N GLU A 73 -5.31 -6.60 -17.21
CA GLU A 73 -5.79 -7.60 -16.24
C GLU A 73 -7.30 -7.46 -15.96
N GLY A 74 -7.99 -6.56 -16.67
CA GLY A 74 -9.44 -6.37 -16.58
C GLY A 74 -9.90 -5.48 -15.44
N VAL A 75 -8.99 -4.78 -14.74
CA VAL A 75 -9.33 -3.84 -13.67
C VAL A 75 -9.82 -2.53 -14.27
N SER A 76 -11.00 -2.07 -13.84
CA SER A 76 -11.59 -0.84 -14.37
C SER A 76 -10.90 0.41 -13.83
N PHE A 77 -10.91 1.49 -14.63
CA PHE A 77 -10.44 2.80 -14.16
C PHE A 77 -11.17 3.28 -12.90
N LYS A 78 -12.46 2.93 -12.79
CA LYS A 78 -13.28 3.27 -11.62
C LYS A 78 -12.75 2.61 -10.35
N ILE A 79 -12.33 1.35 -10.42
CA ILE A 79 -11.71 0.64 -9.28
C ILE A 79 -10.45 1.37 -8.82
N CYS A 80 -9.62 1.85 -9.76
CA CYS A 80 -8.41 2.61 -9.43
C CYS A 80 -8.72 3.89 -8.63
N CYS A 81 -9.80 4.59 -8.96
CA CYS A 81 -10.20 5.86 -8.34
C CYS A 81 -11.07 5.71 -7.09
N PHE A 82 -11.68 4.54 -6.89
CA PHE A 82 -12.79 4.36 -5.96
C PHE A 82 -12.43 4.73 -4.52
N SER A 83 -11.25 4.33 -4.04
CA SER A 83 -10.85 4.61 -2.66
C SER A 83 -10.78 6.11 -2.35
N GLY A 84 -10.30 6.95 -3.27
CA GLY A 84 -10.21 8.40 -3.05
C GLY A 84 -11.55 9.12 -3.14
N ILE A 85 -12.49 8.57 -3.91
CA ILE A 85 -13.86 9.09 -4.01
C ILE A 85 -14.72 8.62 -2.81
N LYS A 86 -14.45 7.41 -2.31
CA LYS A 86 -15.10 6.88 -1.10
C LYS A 86 -14.59 7.54 0.16
N ASN A 87 -13.27 7.62 0.32
CA ASN A 87 -12.62 8.13 1.53
C ASN A 87 -12.05 9.53 1.23
N LEU A 88 -12.86 10.56 1.49
CA LEU A 88 -12.59 11.96 1.14
C LEU A 88 -11.48 12.60 1.98
N ASP A 89 -11.04 11.91 3.03
CA ASP A 89 -9.87 12.24 3.85
C ASP A 89 -8.56 11.60 3.32
N SER A 90 -8.61 10.90 2.18
CA SER A 90 -7.42 10.33 1.53
C SER A 90 -6.38 11.40 1.19
N GLY A 91 -5.11 11.13 1.48
CA GLY A 91 -4.00 11.95 0.99
C GLY A 91 -3.79 11.83 -0.52
N ILE A 92 -3.83 10.59 -1.06
CA ILE A 92 -3.65 10.31 -2.49
C ILE A 92 -4.95 9.87 -3.14
N GLY A 93 -5.51 8.73 -2.70
CA GLY A 93 -6.81 8.24 -3.16
C GLY A 93 -6.81 7.44 -4.46
N LEU A 94 -5.65 7.18 -5.07
CA LEU A 94 -5.51 6.43 -6.32
C LEU A 94 -4.72 5.13 -6.08
N TYR A 95 -5.24 4.01 -6.59
CA TYR A 95 -4.59 2.70 -6.51
C TYR A 95 -4.48 2.10 -7.91
N ALA A 96 -3.32 1.54 -8.26
CA ALA A 96 -3.17 0.76 -9.49
C ALA A 96 -3.71 -0.65 -9.27
N GLY A 97 -4.56 -1.14 -10.18
CA GLY A 97 -5.13 -2.49 -10.14
C GLY A 97 -4.17 -3.56 -10.62
N SER A 98 -3.34 -3.22 -11.60
CA SER A 98 -2.25 -4.05 -12.11
C SER A 98 -1.05 -3.19 -12.48
N HIS A 99 0.05 -3.83 -12.88
CA HIS A 99 1.20 -3.13 -13.45
C HIS A 99 0.84 -2.31 -14.70
N SER A 100 -0.11 -2.81 -15.52
CA SER A 100 -0.57 -2.14 -16.73
C SER A 100 -1.47 -0.93 -16.46
N SER A 101 -2.07 -0.82 -15.26
CA SER A 101 -2.86 0.37 -14.88
C SER A 101 -2.04 1.67 -15.00
N TYR A 102 -0.76 1.64 -14.64
CA TYR A 102 0.13 2.80 -14.70
C TYR A 102 0.32 3.32 -16.13
N THR A 103 0.47 2.41 -17.09
CA THR A 103 0.68 2.78 -18.50
C THR A 103 -0.64 3.04 -19.23
N LYS A 104 -1.69 2.27 -18.94
CA LYS A 104 -3.01 2.41 -19.57
C LYS A 104 -3.70 3.72 -19.19
N PHE A 105 -3.63 4.11 -17.93
CA PHE A 105 -4.29 5.30 -17.38
C PHE A 105 -3.28 6.41 -17.04
N ASN A 106 -2.21 6.50 -17.83
CA ASN A 106 -1.05 7.33 -17.54
C ASN A 106 -1.39 8.82 -17.38
N LYS A 107 -2.36 9.36 -18.14
CA LYS A 107 -2.77 10.77 -18.02
C LYS A 107 -3.19 11.16 -16.60
N LEU A 108 -3.68 10.21 -15.80
CA LEU A 108 -3.94 10.41 -14.38
C LEU A 108 -2.76 10.01 -13.50
N PHE A 109 -2.23 8.80 -13.67
CA PHE A 109 -1.18 8.27 -12.79
C PHE A 109 0.08 9.14 -12.82
N ASP A 110 0.51 9.58 -14.01
CA ASP A 110 1.69 10.45 -14.17
C ASP A 110 1.51 11.77 -13.42
N LYS A 111 0.33 12.38 -13.51
CA LYS A 111 0.01 13.62 -12.79
C LYS A 111 0.05 13.43 -11.28
N VAL A 112 -0.54 12.35 -10.77
CA VAL A 112 -0.56 12.04 -9.33
C VAL A 112 0.84 11.70 -8.81
N ILE A 113 1.63 10.93 -9.56
CA ILE A 113 3.03 10.61 -9.24
C ILE A 113 3.87 11.88 -9.22
N GLN A 114 3.72 12.76 -10.20
CA GLN A 114 4.45 14.03 -10.24
C GLN A 114 4.04 14.97 -9.11
N ASP A 115 2.75 15.04 -8.77
CA ASP A 115 2.27 15.83 -7.63
C ASP A 115 2.87 15.32 -6.31
N TYR A 116 2.89 14.02 -6.09
CA TYR A 116 3.34 13.44 -4.81
C TYR A 116 4.87 13.32 -4.70
N HIS A 117 5.51 12.72 -5.69
CA HIS A 117 6.95 12.42 -5.68
C HIS A 117 7.82 13.52 -6.30
N LYS A 118 7.21 14.51 -6.97
CA LYS A 118 7.94 15.52 -7.77
C LYS A 118 8.80 14.90 -8.88
N HIS A 119 8.42 13.70 -9.34
CA HIS A 119 9.04 12.99 -10.46
C HIS A 119 8.19 13.10 -11.71
N SER A 120 8.80 13.55 -12.80
CA SER A 120 8.24 13.57 -14.14
C SER A 120 8.21 12.18 -14.78
N PRO A 121 7.40 11.95 -15.82
CA PRO A 121 7.38 10.67 -16.55
C PRO A 121 8.71 10.29 -17.21
N SER A 122 9.59 11.26 -17.45
CA SER A 122 10.93 11.04 -18.00
C SER A 122 11.97 10.66 -16.94
N ASP A 123 11.69 10.89 -15.66
CA ASP A 123 12.62 10.59 -14.58
C ASP A 123 12.76 9.09 -14.37
N LYS A 124 13.98 8.65 -14.11
CA LYS A 124 14.29 7.23 -13.88
C LYS A 124 14.58 7.00 -12.41
N HIS A 125 13.89 6.03 -11.84
CA HIS A 125 14.26 5.48 -10.53
C HIS A 125 15.41 4.47 -10.70
N VAL A 126 16.43 4.58 -9.86
CA VAL A 126 17.53 3.61 -9.73
C VAL A 126 17.36 2.90 -8.40
N SER A 127 17.35 1.57 -8.43
CA SER A 127 17.26 0.74 -7.23
C SER A 127 18.62 0.16 -6.91
N ASP A 128 19.03 0.25 -5.64
CA ASP A 128 20.16 -0.45 -5.08
C ASP A 128 19.71 -1.14 -3.78
N MET A 129 19.91 -2.45 -3.71
CA MET A 129 19.58 -3.28 -2.55
C MET A 129 20.85 -3.89 -1.94
N ASN A 130 22.03 -3.44 -2.36
CA ASN A 130 23.28 -3.84 -1.74
C ASN A 130 23.48 -3.09 -0.42
N ALA A 131 23.85 -3.83 0.62
CA ALA A 131 24.22 -3.26 1.92
C ALA A 131 25.73 -3.00 2.03
N ASP A 132 26.53 -3.52 1.09
CA ASP A 132 27.97 -3.30 1.07
C ASP A 132 28.28 -1.80 0.91
N GLY A 133 29.17 -1.28 1.76
CA GLY A 133 29.56 0.13 1.73
C GLY A 133 28.58 1.08 2.40
N LEU A 134 27.53 0.58 3.07
CA LEU A 134 26.76 1.39 4.01
C LEU A 134 27.64 1.74 5.22
N GLU A 135 27.97 3.02 5.34
CA GLU A 135 28.68 3.56 6.49
C GLU A 135 27.67 4.01 7.54
N ASN A 136 27.85 3.55 8.79
CA ASN A 136 27.03 4.04 9.89
C ASN A 136 27.31 5.53 10.11
N ALA A 137 26.25 6.28 10.44
CA ALA A 137 26.44 7.65 10.89
C ALA A 137 27.32 7.66 12.15
N ASP A 138 28.28 8.59 12.19
CA ASP A 138 29.11 8.81 13.37
C ASP A 138 28.28 9.56 14.42
N PHE A 139 27.78 8.81 15.39
CA PHE A 139 27.04 9.37 16.52
C PHE A 139 27.95 9.47 17.74
N SER A 140 27.89 10.60 18.42
CA SER A 140 28.43 10.69 19.78
C SER A 140 27.72 9.69 20.69
N GLU A 141 28.31 9.35 21.84
CA GLU A 141 27.63 8.51 22.84
C GLU A 141 26.33 9.14 23.32
N GLU A 142 26.29 10.48 23.41
CA GLU A 142 25.08 11.24 23.78
C GLU A 142 23.99 11.09 22.70
N ASP A 143 24.35 11.21 21.43
CA ASP A 143 23.39 11.04 20.32
C ASP A 143 22.89 9.60 20.21
N SER A 144 23.77 8.63 20.40
CA SER A 144 23.44 7.21 20.40
C SER A 144 22.45 6.88 21.52
N ALA A 145 22.61 7.48 22.71
CA ALA A 145 21.71 7.30 23.85
C ALA A 145 20.31 7.89 23.61
N MET A 146 20.13 8.78 22.63
CA MET A 146 18.81 9.31 22.26
C MET A 146 18.02 8.40 21.31
N VAL A 147 18.64 7.40 20.68
CA VAL A 147 17.99 6.52 19.70
C VAL A 147 17.42 5.27 20.37
N ASN A 148 16.09 5.18 20.45
CA ASN A 148 15.41 4.04 21.08
C ASN A 148 15.30 2.80 20.17
N SER A 149 15.11 2.98 18.86
CA SER A 149 15.01 1.88 17.89
C SER A 149 15.25 2.36 16.47
N THR A 150 15.58 1.44 15.56
CA THR A 150 15.76 1.71 14.13
C THR A 150 14.98 0.70 13.32
N ARG A 151 14.21 1.16 12.32
CA ARG A 151 13.34 0.29 11.53
C ARG A 151 13.39 0.63 10.05
N ILE A 152 13.65 -0.39 9.22
CA ILE A 152 13.59 -0.29 7.75
C ILE A 152 12.42 -1.13 7.25
N ARG A 153 11.57 -0.58 6.37
CA ARG A 153 10.44 -1.30 5.76
C ARG A 153 10.41 -1.09 4.26
N VAL A 154 10.26 -2.18 3.52
CA VAL A 154 10.04 -2.18 2.07
C VAL A 154 8.77 -2.95 1.72
N GLY A 155 8.01 -2.48 0.74
CA GLY A 155 6.88 -3.21 0.14
C GLY A 155 7.26 -3.75 -1.25
N ARG A 156 6.74 -4.91 -1.63
CA ARG A 156 7.03 -5.60 -2.91
C ARG A 156 5.80 -6.35 -3.41
N ASN A 157 5.55 -6.32 -4.72
CA ASN A 157 4.65 -7.27 -5.38
C ASN A 157 5.46 -8.41 -6.01
N LEU A 158 4.80 -9.55 -6.21
CA LEU A 158 5.35 -10.62 -7.06
C LEU A 158 5.02 -10.34 -8.53
N ALA A 159 6.00 -10.56 -9.41
CA ALA A 159 5.81 -10.49 -10.85
C ALA A 159 4.82 -11.58 -11.31
N GLY A 160 4.04 -11.27 -12.36
CA GLY A 160 3.03 -12.17 -12.90
C GLY A 160 1.68 -12.13 -12.19
N TYR A 161 1.51 -11.24 -11.19
CA TYR A 161 0.24 -11.03 -10.51
C TYR A 161 -0.27 -9.59 -10.66
N PRO A 162 -1.60 -9.39 -10.69
CA PRO A 162 -2.19 -8.08 -10.46
C PRO A 162 -1.84 -7.53 -9.08
N LEU A 163 -2.08 -6.24 -8.89
CA LEU A 163 -1.83 -5.56 -7.62
C LEU A 163 -3.01 -5.76 -6.65
N GLY A 164 -2.90 -5.17 -5.46
CA GLY A 164 -3.92 -5.29 -4.40
C GLY A 164 -5.39 -5.17 -4.87
N PRO A 165 -5.76 -4.21 -5.74
CA PRO A 165 -7.13 -4.08 -6.25
C PRO A 165 -7.53 -5.12 -7.31
N GLY A 166 -6.57 -5.66 -8.05
CA GLY A 166 -6.83 -6.57 -9.17
C GLY A 166 -6.64 -8.04 -8.84
N VAL A 167 -5.99 -8.36 -7.71
CA VAL A 167 -5.64 -9.74 -7.37
C VAL A 167 -6.86 -10.53 -6.92
N THR A 168 -7.06 -11.71 -7.51
CA THR A 168 -8.15 -12.61 -7.11
C THR A 168 -7.85 -13.31 -5.79
N LYS A 169 -8.87 -13.98 -5.22
CA LYS A 169 -8.68 -14.80 -4.01
C LYS A 169 -7.68 -15.92 -4.27
N GLU A 170 -7.80 -16.62 -5.39
CA GLU A 170 -6.96 -17.76 -5.77
C GLU A 170 -5.50 -17.30 -5.96
N GLN A 171 -5.30 -16.19 -6.68
CA GLN A 171 -3.98 -15.59 -6.85
C GLN A 171 -3.38 -15.15 -5.51
N ARG A 172 -4.18 -14.58 -4.61
CA ARG A 172 -3.73 -14.18 -3.28
C ARG A 172 -3.27 -15.36 -2.44
N LEU A 173 -3.96 -16.50 -2.52
CA LEU A 173 -3.55 -17.74 -1.88
C LEU A 173 -2.25 -18.29 -2.49
N GLU A 174 -2.11 -18.26 -3.82
CA GLU A 174 -0.87 -18.68 -4.47
C GLU A 174 0.33 -17.80 -4.09
N ILE A 175 0.13 -16.48 -4.01
CA ILE A 175 1.15 -15.53 -3.52
C ILE A 175 1.54 -15.87 -2.09
N MET A 176 0.55 -16.11 -1.21
CA MET A 176 0.80 -16.49 0.17
C MET A 176 1.65 -17.76 0.25
N ASP A 177 1.27 -18.83 -0.46
CA ASP A 177 1.99 -20.10 -0.46
C ASP A 177 3.43 -19.94 -0.94
N LYS A 178 3.65 -19.19 -2.02
CA LYS A 178 5.00 -18.89 -2.54
C LYS A 178 5.86 -18.15 -1.53
N VAL A 179 5.32 -17.13 -0.86
CA VAL A 179 6.07 -16.35 0.13
C VAL A 179 6.36 -17.18 1.37
N VAL A 180 5.39 -17.94 1.87
CA VAL A 180 5.57 -18.83 3.02
C VAL A 180 6.62 -19.89 2.72
N GLN A 181 6.57 -20.52 1.55
CA GLN A 181 7.57 -21.49 1.11
C GLN A 181 8.98 -20.88 1.10
N ALA A 182 9.13 -19.66 0.59
CA ALA A 182 10.42 -18.97 0.58
C ALA A 182 10.89 -18.60 2.01
N CYS A 183 10.03 -18.05 2.86
CA CYS A 183 10.39 -17.72 4.24
C CYS A 183 10.76 -18.95 5.07
N ASN A 184 10.18 -20.11 4.77
CA ASN A 184 10.51 -21.36 5.45
C ASN A 184 11.92 -21.88 5.14
N THR A 185 12.61 -21.35 4.12
CA THR A 185 14.01 -21.68 3.85
C THR A 185 14.99 -20.80 4.64
N PHE A 186 14.50 -19.82 5.42
CA PHE A 186 15.37 -18.97 6.21
C PHE A 186 15.89 -19.70 7.45
N GLU A 187 17.17 -19.51 7.72
CA GLU A 187 17.91 -20.09 8.84
C GLU A 187 18.56 -18.99 9.70
N GLY A 188 19.15 -19.36 10.83
CA GLY A 188 19.78 -18.42 11.76
C GLY A 188 18.81 -17.34 12.25
N ASP A 189 19.26 -16.09 12.25
CA ASP A 189 18.51 -14.94 12.78
C ASP A 189 17.25 -14.59 11.97
N LEU A 190 17.10 -15.15 10.76
CA LEU A 190 15.92 -14.96 9.90
C LEU A 190 14.92 -16.11 10.01
N LYS A 191 15.22 -17.17 10.75
CA LYS A 191 14.30 -18.29 10.95
C LYS A 191 13.06 -17.80 11.70
N GLY A 192 11.89 -18.06 11.13
CA GLY A 192 10.62 -17.57 11.68
C GLY A 192 9.49 -18.58 11.60
N LYS A 193 8.30 -18.11 11.98
CA LYS A 193 7.02 -18.84 11.87
C LYS A 193 6.01 -17.95 11.15
N PHE A 194 5.30 -18.54 10.19
CA PHE A 194 4.17 -17.90 9.55
C PHE A 194 2.90 -18.09 10.40
N TYR A 195 2.13 -17.01 10.58
CA TYR A 195 0.86 -17.01 11.30
C TYR A 195 -0.28 -16.59 10.35
N PRO A 196 -1.08 -17.52 9.83
CA PRO A 196 -2.24 -17.15 9.01
C PRO A 196 -3.27 -16.41 9.86
N LEU A 197 -3.90 -15.36 9.29
CA LEU A 197 -5.01 -14.67 9.96
C LEU A 197 -6.24 -15.58 10.09
N GLU A 198 -6.50 -16.38 9.06
CA GLU A 198 -7.57 -17.36 9.08
C GLU A 198 -7.19 -18.51 10.02
N GLY A 199 -8.05 -18.77 11.01
CA GLY A 199 -7.82 -19.83 12.00
C GLY A 199 -6.77 -19.51 13.07
N MET A 200 -6.30 -18.26 13.18
CA MET A 200 -5.36 -17.83 14.22
C MET A 200 -5.94 -18.12 15.63
N SER A 201 -5.13 -18.71 16.51
CA SER A 201 -5.51 -18.94 17.91
C SER A 201 -5.59 -17.62 18.67
N LYS A 202 -6.37 -17.58 19.76
CA LYS A 202 -6.45 -16.36 20.60
C LYS A 202 -5.13 -16.09 21.31
N GLU A 203 -4.39 -17.14 21.60
CA GLU A 203 -3.08 -17.12 22.22
C GLU A 203 -2.06 -16.48 21.27
N ASP A 204 -1.95 -16.97 20.02
CA ASP A 204 -1.08 -16.37 19.00
C ASP A 204 -1.51 -14.93 18.70
N GLN A 205 -2.83 -14.67 18.62
CA GLN A 205 -3.35 -13.33 18.36
C GLN A 205 -2.94 -12.35 19.46
N LYS A 206 -3.08 -12.74 20.74
CA LYS A 206 -2.67 -11.92 21.87
C LYS A 206 -1.17 -11.65 21.83
N GLN A 207 -0.36 -12.68 21.63
CA GLN A 207 1.09 -12.55 21.55
C GLN A 207 1.51 -11.55 20.45
N LEU A 208 0.95 -11.70 19.24
CA LEU A 208 1.27 -10.79 18.13
C LEU A 208 0.77 -9.35 18.35
N ILE A 209 -0.25 -9.14 19.18
CA ILE A 209 -0.69 -7.79 19.59
C ILE A 209 0.30 -7.21 20.59
N ASP A 210 0.69 -7.99 21.61
CA ASP A 210 1.64 -7.57 22.65
C ASP A 210 3.02 -7.25 22.04
N ASP A 211 3.43 -7.98 21.00
CA ASP A 211 4.67 -7.75 20.22
C ASP A 211 4.53 -6.63 19.16
N HIS A 212 3.37 -5.98 19.07
CA HIS A 212 3.07 -4.96 18.06
C HIS A 212 3.24 -5.43 16.59
N PHE A 213 3.07 -6.73 16.32
CA PHE A 213 3.19 -7.33 14.99
C PHE A 213 1.86 -7.45 14.25
N LEU A 214 0.75 -7.63 14.98
CA LEU A 214 -0.56 -7.84 14.35
C LEU A 214 -1.12 -6.53 13.81
N PHE A 215 -1.27 -6.45 12.49
CA PHE A 215 -2.04 -5.37 11.88
C PHE A 215 -3.53 -5.61 12.10
N LYS A 216 -4.27 -4.54 12.43
CA LYS A 216 -5.73 -4.62 12.53
C LYS A 216 -6.31 -5.14 11.22
N GLN A 217 -7.34 -5.99 11.31
CA GLN A 217 -8.11 -6.39 10.14
C GLN A 217 -8.50 -5.11 9.40
N VAL A 218 -8.05 -4.99 8.14
CA VAL A 218 -8.26 -3.78 7.36
C VAL A 218 -9.77 -3.58 7.32
N GLN A 219 -10.25 -2.54 8.01
CA GLN A 219 -11.62 -2.04 7.85
C GLN A 219 -11.66 -1.41 6.46
N SER A 220 -11.76 -2.30 5.49
CA SER A 220 -12.19 -2.10 4.13
C SER A 220 -11.55 -0.97 3.33
N ILE A 221 -10.40 -1.28 2.74
CA ILE A 221 -10.17 -0.81 1.38
C ILE A 221 -11.04 -1.73 0.50
N TYR A 222 -12.32 -1.36 0.36
CA TYR A 222 -13.28 -2.05 -0.49
C TYR A 222 -12.72 -2.02 -1.92
N PHE A 223 -12.24 -3.17 -2.40
CA PHE A 223 -12.14 -3.49 -3.81
C PHE A 223 -13.20 -4.54 -4.11
#